data_AF-A0A838Y650-F1
#
_entry.id   AF-A0A838Y650-F1
#
_cell.length_a   1.000
_cell.length_b   1.000
_cell.length_c   1.000
_cell.angle_alpha   90.00
_cell.angle_beta   90.00
_cell.angle_gamma   90.00
#
_symmetry.space_group_name_H-M   'P 1'
#
loop_
_entity.id
_entity.type
_entity.pdbx_description
1 polymer ?
#
loop_
_entity_poly.entity_id
_entity_poly.type
_entity_poly.pdbx_seq_one_letter_code
_entity_poly.pdbx_strand_id
1 'polypeptide(L)'
;MPIITAKNLTKYYLNPEKIGATFAAVNSINLSIEKGEVFGLLGPNGAGKTSTLEMLEGLNKIDGGSVEIDSINVESSPYAVKEIIGVQLQSSEYFDRLNLSDLINLFAALYSASVEPRELLVKFNLENKILAKPDELSGGQRQRFSIACALVHNPKILFLDEPTTGLDPQAKRNIWKIVKTLNKAGMTIVLTTHNMEEAEYLCDRIAIMDEGSVIAQDSPKQLIKDYANNIPERTSRGNLEDVFLALTGHELREK
;
A
#
# COMPACT_ATOMS: atom_id res chain seq x y z
N MET A 1 6.77 8.56 -17.48
CA MET A 1 7.16 9.67 -16.60
C MET A 1 6.56 9.33 -15.26
N PRO A 2 7.38 9.30 -14.20
CA PRO A 2 6.93 8.87 -12.91
C PRO A 2 5.85 9.81 -12.39
N ILE A 3 4.77 9.23 -11.86
CA ILE A 3 3.72 9.98 -11.18
C ILE A 3 4.07 10.21 -9.70
N ILE A 4 4.88 9.33 -9.09
CA ILE A 4 5.46 9.55 -7.76
C ILE A 4 6.97 9.48 -7.85
N THR A 5 7.65 10.47 -7.29
CA THR A 5 9.11 10.46 -7.12
C THR A 5 9.46 10.78 -5.69
N ALA A 6 10.21 9.91 -5.03
CA ALA A 6 10.79 10.15 -3.70
C ALA A 6 12.31 10.16 -3.82
N LYS A 7 12.95 11.20 -3.29
CA LYS A 7 14.42 11.39 -3.35
C LYS A 7 15.00 11.48 -1.96
N ASN A 8 15.96 10.61 -1.65
CA ASN A 8 16.65 10.54 -0.35
C ASN A 8 15.69 10.59 0.85
N LEU A 9 14.54 9.93 0.72
CA LEU A 9 13.47 9.97 1.69
C LEU A 9 13.95 9.36 3.00
N THR A 10 13.82 10.11 4.10
CA THR A 10 14.38 9.76 5.40
C THR A 10 13.38 10.02 6.52
N LYS A 11 13.27 9.08 7.46
CA LYS A 11 12.44 9.16 8.65
C LYS A 11 13.17 8.64 9.87
N TYR A 12 13.18 9.43 10.94
CA TYR A 12 13.70 9.04 12.24
C TYR A 12 12.58 8.93 13.28
N TYR A 13 12.69 7.95 14.15
CA TYR A 13 11.87 7.84 15.36
C TYR A 13 12.76 7.70 16.58
N LEU A 14 12.20 8.02 17.76
CA LEU A 14 12.88 7.78 19.03
C LEU A 14 13.07 6.27 19.22
N ASN A 15 14.26 5.87 19.67
CA ASN A 15 14.56 4.48 19.96
C ASN A 15 13.95 4.12 21.33
N PRO A 16 13.00 3.17 21.39
CA PRO A 16 12.35 2.80 22.65
C PRO A 16 13.31 2.09 23.63
N GLU A 17 14.37 1.46 23.14
CA GLU A 17 15.35 0.74 23.95
C GLU A 17 16.48 1.64 24.46
N LYS A 18 16.71 2.79 23.81
CA LYS A 18 17.80 3.71 24.13
C LYS A 18 17.31 5.15 24.22
N ILE A 19 17.03 5.58 25.46
CA ILE A 19 16.56 6.94 25.78
C ILE A 19 17.50 7.99 25.17
N GLY A 20 16.93 8.93 24.41
CA GLY A 20 17.66 10.01 23.76
C GLY A 20 18.35 9.64 22.45
N ALA A 21 18.29 8.37 22.02
CA ALA A 21 18.71 7.96 20.69
C ALA A 21 17.53 7.92 19.72
N THR A 22 17.81 8.14 18.45
CA THR A 22 16.88 7.87 17.35
C THR A 22 17.33 6.67 16.55
N PHE A 23 16.42 6.04 15.82
CA PHE A 23 16.74 5.09 14.77
C PHE A 23 16.13 5.57 13.44
N ALA A 24 16.77 5.24 12.33
CA ALA A 24 16.24 5.51 11.00
C ALA A 24 15.24 4.43 10.63
N ALA A 25 13.94 4.74 10.64
CA ALA A 25 12.92 3.82 10.12
C ALA A 25 12.88 3.82 8.59
N VAL A 26 13.30 4.93 7.98
CA VAL A 26 13.53 5.02 6.54
C VAL A 26 14.84 5.78 6.35
N ASN A 27 15.77 5.21 5.58
CA ASN A 27 17.15 5.68 5.48
C ASN A 27 17.52 6.05 4.04
N SER A 28 17.26 7.29 3.65
CA SER A 28 17.66 7.86 2.36
C SER A 28 17.24 7.04 1.13
N ILE A 29 15.99 6.56 1.12
CA ILE A 29 15.50 5.72 0.02
C ILE A 29 15.11 6.57 -1.20
N ASN A 30 15.24 6.00 -2.38
CA ASN A 30 14.82 6.61 -3.64
C ASN A 30 13.77 5.72 -4.31
N LEU A 31 12.63 6.30 -4.67
CA LEU A 31 11.52 5.59 -5.32
C LEU A 31 11.07 6.37 -6.55
N SER A 32 10.70 5.64 -7.60
CA SER A 32 10.15 6.18 -8.84
C SER A 32 9.05 5.26 -9.33
N ILE A 33 7.81 5.75 -9.26
CA ILE A 33 6.60 4.99 -9.56
C ILE A 33 5.97 5.54 -10.84
N GLU A 34 5.80 4.68 -11.84
CA GLU A 34 5.22 5.06 -13.13
C GLU A 34 3.69 5.12 -13.08
N LYS A 35 3.11 5.99 -13.91
CA LYS A 35 1.66 6.12 -14.01
C LYS A 35 1.04 4.82 -14.50
N GLY A 36 0.02 4.34 -13.78
CA GLY A 36 -0.75 3.15 -14.13
C GLY A 36 -0.07 1.82 -13.79
N GLU A 37 1.03 1.84 -13.02
CA GLU A 37 1.63 0.61 -12.49
C GLU A 37 1.07 0.24 -11.11
N VAL A 38 1.16 -1.03 -10.74
CA VAL A 38 1.04 -1.51 -9.36
C VAL A 38 2.45 -1.66 -8.77
N PHE A 39 2.77 -0.83 -7.79
CA PHE A 39 4.06 -0.82 -7.12
C PHE A 39 3.96 -1.38 -5.69
N GLY A 40 4.77 -2.38 -5.37
CA GLY A 40 4.80 -3.01 -4.05
C GLY A 40 5.99 -2.58 -3.21
N LEU A 41 5.75 -2.11 -1.99
CA LEU A 41 6.75 -2.06 -0.92
C LEU A 41 6.71 -3.40 -0.18
N LEU A 42 7.72 -4.23 -0.40
CA LEU A 42 7.79 -5.60 0.12
C LEU A 42 8.86 -5.71 1.20
N GLY A 43 8.58 -6.39 2.30
CA GLY A 43 9.58 -6.64 3.35
C GLY A 43 8.95 -7.08 4.67
N PRO A 44 9.76 -7.47 5.67
CA PRO A 44 9.26 -7.90 6.97
C PRO A 44 8.62 -6.75 7.77
N ASN A 45 7.96 -7.09 8.88
CA ASN A 45 7.49 -6.10 9.85
C ASN A 45 8.67 -5.30 10.40
N GLY A 46 8.51 -3.97 10.47
CA GLY A 46 9.59 -3.07 10.90
C GLY A 46 10.58 -2.66 9.80
N ALA A 47 10.45 -3.14 8.56
CA ALA A 47 11.34 -2.76 7.45
C ALA A 47 11.21 -1.30 6.97
N GLY A 48 10.25 -0.53 7.51
CA GLY A 48 10.00 0.87 7.11
C GLY A 48 8.91 1.07 6.05
N LYS A 49 8.15 0.02 5.69
CA LYS A 49 7.10 0.06 4.65
C LYS A 49 5.99 1.07 4.95
N THR A 50 5.30 0.92 6.09
CA THR A 50 4.22 1.81 6.51
C THR A 50 4.72 3.24 6.71
N SER A 51 5.88 3.43 7.37
CA SER A 51 6.48 4.77 7.50
C SER A 51 6.79 5.42 6.15
N THR A 52 7.23 4.64 5.16
CA THR A 52 7.42 5.13 3.79
C THR A 52 6.10 5.53 3.16
N LEU A 53 5.08 4.67 3.25
CA LEU A 53 3.75 4.91 2.70
C LEU A 53 3.12 6.18 3.29
N GLU A 54 3.12 6.32 4.61
CA GLU A 54 2.57 7.49 5.32
C GLU A 54 3.28 8.80 4.93
N MET A 55 4.59 8.75 4.64
CA MET A 55 5.32 9.92 4.13
C MET A 55 4.93 10.26 2.69
N LEU A 56 4.68 9.26 1.83
CA LEU A 56 4.17 9.50 0.48
C LEU A 56 2.77 10.11 0.51
N GLU A 57 1.92 9.64 1.43
CA GLU A 57 0.54 10.11 1.62
C GLU A 57 0.45 11.50 2.27
N GLY A 58 1.55 11.99 2.85
CA GLY A 58 1.58 13.22 3.64
C GLY A 58 0.87 13.10 5.00
N LEU A 59 0.69 11.88 5.51
CA LEU A 59 0.20 11.61 6.87
C LEU A 59 1.30 11.71 7.92
N ASN A 60 2.56 11.53 7.49
CA ASN A 60 3.72 11.62 8.37
C ASN A 60 4.76 12.60 7.81
N LYS A 61 5.43 13.31 8.71
CA LYS A 61 6.44 14.31 8.36
C LYS A 61 7.68 13.64 7.77
N ILE A 62 8.24 14.24 6.73
CA ILE A 62 9.52 13.85 6.14
C ILE A 62 10.65 14.51 6.92
N ASP A 63 11.62 13.74 7.41
CA ASP A 63 12.76 14.29 8.18
C ASP A 63 13.95 14.63 7.25
N GLY A 64 13.99 14.04 6.05
CA GLY A 64 14.95 14.37 5.01
C GLY A 64 14.51 13.89 3.63
N GLY A 65 14.97 14.57 2.59
CA GLY A 65 14.61 14.27 1.20
C GLY A 65 13.38 15.05 0.72
N SER A 66 12.72 14.54 -0.31
CA SER A 66 11.51 15.15 -0.88
C SER A 66 10.63 14.12 -1.57
N VAL A 67 9.31 14.35 -1.56
CA VAL A 67 8.34 13.57 -2.34
C VAL A 67 7.53 14.50 -3.23
N GLU A 68 7.38 14.10 -4.49
CA GLU A 68 6.50 14.73 -5.47
C GLU A 68 5.49 13.70 -6.00
N ILE A 69 4.22 14.09 -6.04
CA ILE A 69 3.10 13.30 -6.59
C ILE A 69 2.41 14.15 -7.65
N ASP A 70 2.40 13.67 -8.90
CA ASP A 70 1.82 14.39 -10.05
C ASP A 70 2.35 15.84 -10.16
N SER A 71 3.65 16.01 -9.94
CA SER A 71 4.36 17.31 -9.87
C SER A 71 3.97 18.21 -8.69
N ILE A 72 3.27 17.67 -7.69
CA ILE A 72 2.90 18.37 -6.45
C ILE A 72 3.83 17.91 -5.34
N ASN A 73 4.55 18.83 -4.70
CA ASN A 73 5.38 18.50 -3.56
C ASN A 73 4.53 18.26 -2.30
N VAL A 74 4.71 17.09 -1.68
CA VAL A 74 3.86 16.60 -0.57
C VAL A 74 3.92 17.49 0.67
N GLU A 75 5.10 18.00 1.05
CA GLU A 75 5.23 18.86 2.24
C GLU A 75 4.66 20.26 2.01
N SER A 76 4.86 20.82 0.82
CA SER A 76 4.43 22.19 0.52
C SER A 76 2.93 22.30 0.26
N SER A 77 2.31 21.24 -0.29
CA SER A 77 0.93 21.27 -0.80
C SER A 77 0.14 20.01 -0.41
N PRO A 78 0.06 19.66 0.90
CA PRO A 78 -0.53 18.39 1.34
C PRO A 78 -2.03 18.27 1.01
N TYR A 79 -2.78 19.38 0.96
CA TYR A 79 -4.19 19.35 0.58
C TYR A 79 -4.40 19.00 -0.90
N ALA A 80 -3.58 19.57 -1.80
CA ALA A 80 -3.64 19.25 -3.22
C ALA A 80 -3.27 17.78 -3.49
N VAL A 81 -2.36 17.22 -2.69
CA VAL A 81 -2.07 15.78 -2.74
C VAL A 81 -3.29 14.95 -2.33
N LYS A 82 -3.97 15.30 -1.23
CA LYS A 82 -5.17 14.58 -0.75
C LYS A 82 -6.31 14.55 -1.77
N GLU A 83 -6.43 15.56 -2.62
CA GLU A 83 -7.43 15.58 -3.70
C GLU A 83 -7.16 14.55 -4.81
N ILE A 84 -5.92 14.10 -4.99
CA ILE A 84 -5.53 13.19 -6.07
C ILE A 84 -5.19 11.78 -5.60
N ILE A 85 -5.08 11.54 -4.29
CA ILE A 85 -4.78 10.23 -3.71
C ILE A 85 -5.98 9.67 -2.94
N GLY A 86 -6.17 8.35 -3.01
CA GLY A 86 -7.02 7.58 -2.13
C GLY A 86 -6.15 6.76 -1.19
N VAL A 87 -6.50 6.70 0.09
CA VAL A 87 -5.71 5.99 1.10
C VAL A 87 -6.59 4.99 1.83
N GLN A 88 -6.19 3.72 1.79
CA GLN A 88 -6.69 2.69 2.69
C GLN A 88 -5.62 2.39 3.75
N LEU A 89 -5.96 2.68 5.00
CA LEU A 89 -5.11 2.39 6.17
C LEU A 89 -5.30 0.95 6.64
N GLN A 90 -4.26 0.35 7.23
CA GLN A 90 -4.27 -1.03 7.74
C GLN A 90 -5.42 -1.31 8.71
N SER A 91 -5.73 -0.35 9.59
CA SER A 91 -6.93 -0.37 10.42
C SER A 91 -7.79 0.85 10.08
N SER A 92 -9.10 0.62 9.96
CA SER A 92 -10.08 1.67 9.71
C SER A 92 -11.11 1.65 10.84
N GLU A 93 -11.13 2.71 11.64
CA GLU A 93 -12.20 2.97 12.58
C GLU A 93 -13.25 3.86 11.90
N TYR A 94 -14.51 3.46 12.02
CA TYR A 94 -15.64 4.16 11.41
C TYR A 94 -16.59 4.63 12.50
N PHE A 95 -17.42 5.63 12.19
CA PHE A 95 -18.44 6.11 13.11
C PHE A 95 -19.51 5.03 13.38
N ASP A 96 -19.62 4.56 14.62
CA ASP A 96 -20.49 3.44 15.08
C ASP A 96 -21.99 3.58 14.74
N ARG A 97 -22.43 4.81 14.47
CA ARG A 97 -23.85 5.14 14.23
C ARG A 97 -24.20 5.27 12.75
N LEU A 98 -23.22 5.24 11.86
CA LEU A 98 -23.42 5.43 10.43
C LEU A 98 -23.44 4.07 9.71
N ASN A 99 -24.36 3.91 8.77
CA ASN A 99 -24.33 2.77 7.86
C ASN A 99 -23.35 3.04 6.69
N LEU A 100 -23.14 2.04 5.83
CA LEU A 100 -22.20 2.15 4.71
C LEU A 100 -22.56 3.30 3.74
N SER A 101 -23.85 3.49 3.46
CA SER A 101 -24.30 4.60 2.60
C SER A 101 -24.02 5.96 3.25
N ASP A 102 -24.29 6.11 4.54
CA ASP A 102 -24.03 7.35 5.27
C ASP A 102 -22.54 7.68 5.28
N LEU A 103 -21.69 6.68 5.49
CA LEU A 103 -20.23 6.83 5.46
C LEU A 103 -19.73 7.23 4.08
N ILE A 104 -20.23 6.59 3.00
CA ILE A 104 -19.87 6.98 1.63
C ILE A 104 -20.27 8.44 1.37
N ASN A 105 -21.50 8.82 1.73
CA ASN A 105 -21.98 10.19 1.56
C ASN A 105 -21.13 11.20 2.37
N LEU A 106 -20.76 10.84 3.60
CA LEU A 106 -19.89 11.65 4.46
C LEU A 106 -18.52 11.86 3.81
N PHE A 107 -17.85 10.79 3.38
CA PHE A 107 -16.54 10.92 2.75
C PHE A 107 -16.61 11.66 1.42
N ALA A 108 -17.64 11.42 0.60
CA ALA A 108 -17.85 12.16 -0.64
C ALA A 108 -18.03 13.67 -0.37
N ALA A 109 -18.78 14.06 0.66
CA ALA A 109 -18.95 15.45 1.06
C ALA A 109 -17.62 16.11 1.47
N LEU A 110 -16.73 15.39 2.17
CA LEU A 110 -15.41 15.91 2.56
C LEU A 110 -14.53 16.25 1.35
N TYR A 111 -14.68 15.50 0.26
CA TYR A 111 -13.95 15.74 -1.00
C TYR A 111 -14.73 16.59 -2.01
N SER A 112 -15.90 17.12 -1.65
CA SER A 112 -16.82 17.78 -2.59
C SER A 112 -17.12 16.92 -3.83
N ALA A 113 -17.12 15.60 -3.65
CA ALA A 113 -17.38 14.61 -4.68
C ALA A 113 -18.87 14.22 -4.71
N SER A 114 -19.36 13.83 -5.88
CA SER A 114 -20.67 13.22 -6.04
C SER A 114 -20.50 11.76 -6.42
N VAL A 115 -20.96 10.87 -5.55
CA VAL A 115 -20.92 9.42 -5.76
C VAL A 115 -22.24 8.83 -5.32
N GLU A 116 -22.80 7.92 -6.12
CA GLU A 116 -23.97 7.15 -5.71
C GLU A 116 -23.49 5.94 -4.88
N PRO A 117 -23.90 5.81 -3.60
CA PRO A 117 -23.35 4.79 -2.72
C PRO A 117 -23.59 3.36 -3.19
N ARG A 118 -24.76 3.06 -3.79
CA ARG A 118 -25.07 1.73 -4.30
C ARG A 118 -24.16 1.36 -5.47
N GLU A 119 -23.95 2.24 -6.44
CA GLU A 119 -23.07 2.05 -7.59
C GLU A 119 -21.63 1.80 -7.16
N LEU A 120 -21.15 2.53 -6.15
CA LEU A 120 -19.85 2.27 -5.56
C LEU A 120 -19.80 0.90 -4.89
N LEU A 121 -20.76 0.57 -4.03
CA LEU A 121 -20.79 -0.70 -3.30
C LEU A 121 -20.95 -1.93 -4.22
N VAL A 122 -21.63 -1.81 -5.36
CA VAL A 122 -21.73 -2.87 -6.38
C VAL A 122 -20.34 -3.26 -6.89
N LYS A 123 -19.44 -2.30 -7.13
CA LYS A 123 -18.06 -2.56 -7.59
C LYS A 123 -17.25 -3.41 -6.59
N PHE A 124 -17.69 -3.43 -5.33
CA PHE A 124 -17.06 -4.13 -4.22
C PHE A 124 -17.87 -5.34 -3.71
N ASN A 125 -18.97 -5.71 -4.39
CA ASN A 125 -19.91 -6.76 -3.97
C ASN A 125 -20.43 -6.55 -2.54
N LEU A 126 -20.89 -5.34 -2.25
CA LEU A 126 -21.42 -4.89 -0.94
C LEU A 126 -22.79 -4.20 -1.07
N GLU A 127 -23.44 -4.27 -2.22
CA GLU A 127 -24.74 -3.61 -2.48
C GLU A 127 -25.86 -4.10 -1.54
N ASN A 128 -25.81 -5.37 -1.13
CA ASN A 128 -26.74 -5.96 -0.17
C ASN A 128 -26.44 -5.56 1.29
N LYS A 129 -25.39 -4.78 1.51
CA LYS A 129 -24.93 -4.29 2.82
C LYS A 129 -25.01 -2.76 2.94
N ILE A 130 -25.68 -2.08 2.00
CA ILE A 130 -25.76 -0.62 1.96
C ILE A 130 -26.27 0.02 3.27
N LEU A 131 -27.20 -0.62 3.97
CA LEU A 131 -27.73 -0.17 5.27
C LEU A 131 -27.03 -0.83 6.47
N ALA A 132 -26.03 -1.69 6.24
CA ALA A 132 -25.28 -2.32 7.32
C ALA A 132 -24.32 -1.32 7.96
N LYS A 133 -24.00 -1.56 9.22
CA LYS A 133 -22.92 -0.86 9.94
C LYS A 133 -21.59 -1.55 9.68
N PRO A 134 -20.45 -0.84 9.78
CA PRO A 134 -19.12 -1.43 9.62
C PRO A 134 -18.87 -2.66 10.50
N ASP A 135 -19.43 -2.69 11.71
CA ASP A 135 -19.28 -3.81 12.65
C ASP A 135 -20.10 -5.06 12.32
N GLU A 136 -21.02 -4.94 11.37
CA GLU A 136 -21.77 -6.07 10.83
C GLU A 136 -21.06 -6.71 9.62
N LEU A 137 -19.90 -6.17 9.23
CA LEU A 137 -19.08 -6.68 8.13
C LEU A 137 -18.06 -7.71 8.62
N SER A 138 -17.86 -8.78 7.85
CA SER A 138 -16.69 -9.65 8.02
C SER A 138 -15.40 -8.89 7.73
N GLY A 139 -14.24 -9.40 8.16
CA GLY A 139 -12.94 -8.77 7.89
C GLY A 139 -12.72 -8.44 6.40
N GLY A 140 -12.97 -9.40 5.51
CA GLY A 140 -12.86 -9.18 4.06
C GLY A 140 -13.90 -8.21 3.50
N GLN A 141 -15.11 -8.15 4.08
CA GLN A 141 -16.12 -7.14 3.70
C GLN A 141 -15.70 -5.74 4.14
N ARG A 142 -15.18 -5.60 5.36
CA ARG A 142 -14.65 -4.34 5.89
C ARG A 142 -13.48 -3.83 5.07
N GLN A 143 -12.59 -4.73 4.63
CA GLN A 143 -11.47 -4.37 3.76
C GLN A 143 -11.93 -3.85 2.40
N ARG A 144 -12.88 -4.55 1.75
CA ARG A 144 -13.47 -4.08 0.49
C ARG A 144 -14.17 -2.73 0.66
N PHE A 145 -14.86 -2.54 1.77
CA PHE A 145 -15.49 -1.25 2.08
C PHE A 145 -14.46 -0.14 2.29
N SER A 146 -13.35 -0.41 2.97
CA SER A 146 -12.26 0.56 3.14
C SER A 146 -11.66 1.02 1.81
N ILE A 147 -11.41 0.08 0.90
CA ILE A 147 -10.97 0.42 -0.47
C ILE A 147 -12.04 1.21 -1.22
N ALA A 148 -13.33 0.89 -1.04
CA ALA A 148 -14.41 1.66 -1.64
C ALA A 148 -14.42 3.12 -1.14
N CYS A 149 -14.25 3.33 0.17
CA CYS A 149 -14.14 4.66 0.78
C CYS A 149 -12.95 5.44 0.24
N ALA A 150 -11.80 4.79 0.00
CA ALA A 150 -10.63 5.43 -0.59
C ALA A 150 -10.85 5.92 -2.05
N LEU A 151 -11.90 5.46 -2.72
CA LEU A 151 -12.20 5.78 -4.12
C LEU A 151 -13.38 6.75 -4.32
N VAL A 152 -13.99 7.25 -3.24
CA VAL A 152 -15.22 8.09 -3.33
C VAL A 152 -15.04 9.34 -4.19
N HIS A 153 -13.83 9.91 -4.23
CA HIS A 153 -13.49 11.11 -4.99
C HIS A 153 -12.75 10.82 -6.30
N ASN A 154 -12.71 9.56 -6.73
CA ASN A 154 -12.07 9.12 -7.98
C ASN A 154 -10.59 9.58 -8.10
N PRO A 155 -9.71 9.15 -7.18
CA PRO A 155 -8.31 9.58 -7.15
C PRO A 155 -7.53 9.08 -8.37
N LYS A 156 -6.34 9.66 -8.60
CA LYS A 156 -5.37 9.20 -9.61
C LYS A 156 -4.50 8.04 -9.12
N ILE A 157 -4.32 7.98 -7.80
CA ILE A 157 -3.43 7.04 -7.12
C ILE A 157 -4.15 6.45 -5.92
N LEU A 158 -4.03 5.14 -5.73
CA LEU A 158 -4.56 4.43 -4.57
C LEU A 158 -3.40 3.85 -3.74
N PHE A 159 -3.31 4.26 -2.48
CA PHE A 159 -2.41 3.66 -1.49
C PHE A 159 -3.16 2.61 -0.67
N LEU A 160 -2.53 1.45 -0.50
CA LEU A 160 -3.06 0.30 0.22
C LEU A 160 -2.05 -0.19 1.26
N ASP A 161 -2.31 0.05 2.54
CA ASP A 161 -1.45 -0.45 3.61
C ASP A 161 -1.91 -1.86 4.03
N GLU A 162 -1.09 -2.86 3.72
CA GLU A 162 -1.29 -4.28 4.00
C GLU A 162 -2.72 -4.79 3.70
N PRO A 163 -3.19 -4.67 2.44
CA PRO A 163 -4.61 -4.80 2.11
C PRO A 163 -5.20 -6.20 2.28
N THR A 164 -4.39 -7.22 2.57
CA THR A 164 -4.84 -8.61 2.73
C THR A 164 -4.39 -9.28 4.02
N THR A 165 -3.76 -8.55 4.93
CA THR A 165 -3.33 -9.07 6.23
C THR A 165 -4.53 -9.57 7.04
N GLY A 166 -4.40 -10.74 7.66
CA GLY A 166 -5.45 -11.35 8.50
C GLY A 166 -6.67 -11.89 7.75
N LEU A 167 -6.70 -11.84 6.41
CA LEU A 167 -7.81 -12.36 5.61
C LEU A 167 -7.63 -13.84 5.24
N ASP A 168 -8.75 -14.56 5.13
CA ASP A 168 -8.76 -15.91 4.58
C ASP A 168 -8.40 -15.93 3.07
N PRO A 169 -7.94 -17.06 2.51
CA PRO A 169 -7.49 -17.13 1.11
C PRO A 169 -8.53 -16.68 0.07
N GLN A 170 -9.82 -16.89 0.32
CA GLN A 170 -10.87 -16.46 -0.61
C GLN A 170 -11.03 -14.94 -0.58
N ALA A 171 -11.03 -14.34 0.61
CA ALA A 171 -11.07 -12.89 0.79
C ALA A 171 -9.84 -12.20 0.15
N LYS A 172 -8.63 -12.74 0.35
CA LYS A 172 -7.40 -12.23 -0.31
C LYS A 172 -7.56 -12.18 -1.83
N ARG A 173 -7.97 -13.28 -2.45
CA ARG A 173 -8.19 -13.36 -3.90
C ARG A 173 -9.24 -12.39 -4.41
N ASN A 174 -10.25 -12.07 -3.61
CA ASN A 174 -11.25 -11.06 -3.98
C ASN A 174 -10.65 -9.65 -3.99
N ILE A 175 -9.83 -9.29 -3.00
CA ILE A 175 -9.10 -8.02 -2.98
C ILE A 175 -8.15 -7.94 -4.18
N TRP A 176 -7.42 -9.01 -4.48
CA TRP A 176 -6.51 -9.04 -5.62
C TRP A 176 -7.21 -8.77 -6.95
N LYS A 177 -8.40 -9.35 -7.15
CA LYS A 177 -9.23 -9.08 -8.34
C LYS A 177 -9.65 -7.61 -8.42
N ILE A 178 -10.00 -7.00 -7.29
CA ILE A 178 -10.34 -5.57 -7.24
C ILE A 178 -9.13 -4.74 -7.64
N VAL A 179 -7.96 -4.97 -7.03
CA VAL A 179 -6.70 -4.26 -7.36
C VAL A 179 -6.38 -4.37 -8.85
N LYS A 180 -6.41 -5.58 -9.42
CA LYS A 180 -6.18 -5.79 -10.85
C LYS A 180 -7.23 -5.10 -11.73
N THR A 181 -8.48 -5.02 -11.30
CA THR A 181 -9.55 -4.34 -12.05
C THR A 181 -9.33 -2.83 -12.06
N LEU A 182 -9.00 -2.25 -10.92
CA LEU A 182 -8.68 -0.83 -10.78
C LEU A 182 -7.45 -0.46 -11.61
N ASN A 183 -6.38 -1.26 -11.53
CA ASN A 183 -5.18 -1.03 -12.31
C ASN A 183 -5.43 -1.16 -13.82
N LYS A 184 -6.21 -2.15 -14.28
CA LYS A 184 -6.62 -2.26 -15.69
C LYS A 184 -7.42 -1.05 -16.19
N ALA A 185 -8.11 -0.34 -15.29
CA ALA A 185 -8.79 0.92 -15.61
C ALA A 185 -7.83 2.13 -15.64
N GLY A 186 -6.52 1.93 -15.44
CA GLY A 186 -5.47 2.95 -15.49
C GLY A 186 -5.10 3.56 -14.14
N MET A 187 -5.62 3.03 -13.03
CA MET A 187 -5.27 3.49 -11.67
C MET A 187 -3.82 3.14 -11.35
N THR A 188 -3.07 4.10 -10.81
CA THR A 188 -1.76 3.83 -10.19
C THR A 188 -2.00 3.31 -8.77
N ILE A 189 -1.38 2.21 -8.39
CA ILE A 189 -1.60 1.60 -7.06
C ILE A 189 -0.27 1.40 -6.38
N VAL A 190 -0.16 1.84 -5.12
CA VAL A 190 0.99 1.59 -4.26
C VAL A 190 0.51 0.77 -3.09
N LEU A 191 1.13 -0.38 -2.84
CA LEU A 191 0.76 -1.24 -1.72
C LEU A 191 1.95 -1.62 -0.86
N THR A 192 1.73 -1.78 0.44
CA THR A 192 2.69 -2.44 1.33
C THR A 192 2.27 -3.88 1.52
N THR A 193 3.24 -4.79 1.58
CA THR A 193 2.95 -6.19 1.91
C THR A 193 4.18 -6.87 2.49
N HIS A 194 3.95 -7.88 3.33
CA HIS A 194 4.96 -8.87 3.70
C HIS A 194 4.69 -10.22 3.00
N ASN A 195 3.64 -10.30 2.16
CA ASN A 195 3.25 -11.52 1.48
C ASN A 195 3.85 -11.59 0.07
N MET A 196 4.72 -12.57 -0.15
CA MET A 196 5.41 -12.76 -1.42
C MET A 196 4.48 -13.11 -2.58
N GLU A 197 3.49 -13.97 -2.33
CA GLU A 197 2.51 -14.35 -3.36
C GLU A 197 1.70 -13.13 -3.82
N GLU A 198 1.32 -12.25 -2.89
CA GLU A 198 0.64 -11.00 -3.20
C GLU A 198 1.51 -10.08 -4.07
N ALA A 199 2.76 -9.89 -3.68
CA ALA A 199 3.71 -9.07 -4.43
C ALA A 199 3.92 -9.61 -5.86
N GLU A 200 4.16 -10.92 -6.00
CA GLU A 200 4.33 -11.58 -7.31
C GLU A 200 3.07 -11.51 -8.18
N TYR A 201 1.89 -11.68 -7.57
CA TYR A 201 0.63 -11.71 -8.31
C TYR A 201 0.17 -10.32 -8.73
N LEU A 202 0.31 -9.32 -7.85
CA LEU A 202 -0.24 -7.98 -8.07
C LEU A 202 0.72 -7.02 -8.74
N CYS A 203 1.99 -7.00 -8.34
CA CYS A 203 2.87 -5.88 -8.63
C CYS A 203 3.56 -6.01 -9.98
N ASP A 204 3.62 -4.90 -10.70
CA ASP A 204 4.46 -4.77 -11.90
C ASP A 204 5.92 -4.58 -11.51
N ARG A 205 6.16 -3.80 -10.46
CA ARG A 205 7.46 -3.55 -9.83
C ARG A 205 7.34 -3.57 -8.32
N ILE A 206 8.42 -3.97 -7.65
CA ILE A 206 8.51 -3.95 -6.20
C ILE A 206 9.81 -3.28 -5.77
N ALA A 207 9.78 -2.63 -4.61
CA ALA A 207 10.97 -2.33 -3.82
C ALA A 207 10.98 -3.27 -2.62
N ILE A 208 12.03 -4.07 -2.52
CA ILE A 208 12.30 -4.90 -1.35
C ILE A 208 12.97 -4.00 -0.32
N MET A 209 12.35 -3.91 0.86
CA MET A 209 12.81 -3.13 1.99
C MET A 209 13.28 -4.03 3.12
N ASP A 210 14.39 -3.65 3.73
CA ASP A 210 14.90 -4.24 4.96
C ASP A 210 15.63 -3.17 5.79
N GLU A 211 15.42 -3.18 7.11
CA GLU A 211 16.01 -2.22 8.06
C GLU A 211 15.97 -0.74 7.58
N GLY A 212 14.83 -0.31 7.02
CA GLY A 212 14.61 1.06 6.56
C GLY A 212 15.27 1.43 5.23
N SER A 213 15.89 0.47 4.54
CA SER A 213 16.59 0.67 3.27
C SER A 213 15.93 -0.13 2.15
N VAL A 214 16.00 0.38 0.91
CA VAL A 214 15.61 -0.40 -0.29
C VAL A 214 16.83 -1.21 -0.73
N ILE A 215 16.74 -2.54 -0.62
CA ILE A 215 17.85 -3.45 -0.94
C ILE A 215 17.81 -3.93 -2.40
N ALA A 216 16.63 -3.94 -3.01
CA ALA A 216 16.45 -4.23 -4.43
C ALA A 216 15.16 -3.60 -4.96
N GLN A 217 15.13 -3.23 -6.24
CA GLN A 217 13.94 -2.69 -6.87
C GLN A 217 13.88 -3.06 -8.35
N ASP A 218 12.93 -3.89 -8.75
CA ASP A 218 12.64 -4.24 -10.15
C ASP A 218 11.27 -4.97 -10.22
N SER A 219 10.89 -5.47 -11.38
CA SER A 219 9.79 -6.42 -11.52
C SER A 219 10.08 -7.72 -10.75
N PRO A 220 9.06 -8.35 -10.13
CA PRO A 220 9.24 -9.63 -9.45
C PRO A 220 9.96 -10.68 -10.31
N LYS A 221 9.61 -10.76 -11.60
CA LYS A 221 10.23 -11.69 -12.55
C LYS A 221 11.73 -11.45 -12.74
N GLN A 222 12.14 -10.18 -12.81
CA GLN A 222 13.54 -9.82 -13.01
C GLN A 222 14.35 -10.08 -11.73
N LEU A 223 13.82 -9.72 -10.56
CA LEU A 223 14.45 -10.02 -9.28
C LEU A 223 14.64 -11.53 -9.06
N ILE A 224 13.61 -12.34 -9.35
CA ILE A 224 13.72 -13.81 -9.29
C ILE A 224 14.82 -14.31 -10.22
N LYS A 225 14.88 -13.76 -11.44
CA LYS A 225 15.89 -14.17 -12.42
C LYS A 225 17.31 -13.88 -11.93
N ASP A 226 17.52 -12.71 -11.32
CA ASP A 226 18.84 -12.20 -10.96
C ASP A 226 19.36 -12.78 -9.64
N TYR A 227 18.48 -13.06 -8.68
CA TYR A 227 18.88 -13.48 -7.33
C TYR A 227 18.50 -14.92 -6.99
N ALA A 228 17.30 -15.39 -7.35
CA ALA A 228 16.82 -16.71 -6.91
C ALA A 228 17.50 -17.88 -7.63
N ASN A 229 17.87 -17.70 -8.91
CA ASN A 229 18.51 -18.76 -9.70
C ASN A 229 19.95 -19.08 -9.26
N ASN A 230 20.52 -18.28 -8.35
CA ASN A 230 21.87 -18.48 -7.84
C ASN A 230 21.92 -19.27 -6.52
N ILE A 231 20.77 -19.73 -5.99
CA ILE A 231 20.71 -20.53 -4.77
C ILE A 231 20.95 -22.01 -5.12
N PRO A 232 22.08 -22.60 -4.71
CA PRO A 232 22.45 -23.95 -5.07
C PRO A 232 21.73 -24.95 -4.15
N GLU A 233 20.44 -25.26 -4.39
CA GLU A 233 19.77 -26.51 -3.92
C GLU A 233 18.25 -26.61 -4.18
N ARG A 234 17.57 -25.63 -4.79
CA ARG A 234 16.11 -25.74 -5.05
C ARG A 234 15.80 -26.31 -6.44
N THR A 235 14.96 -27.35 -6.47
CA THR A 235 14.47 -28.05 -7.69
C THR A 235 13.28 -27.35 -8.36
N SER A 236 12.79 -26.24 -7.81
CA SER A 236 11.68 -25.44 -8.33
C SER A 236 12.14 -24.14 -9.00
N ARG A 237 11.26 -23.55 -9.82
CA ARG A 237 11.40 -22.18 -10.30
C ARG A 237 11.48 -21.25 -9.07
N GLY A 238 12.51 -20.42 -8.96
CA GLY A 238 12.70 -19.54 -7.80
C GLY A 238 11.54 -18.56 -7.59
N ASN A 239 11.37 -18.09 -6.35
CA ASN A 239 10.32 -17.16 -5.93
C ASN A 239 10.91 -15.91 -5.22
N LEU A 240 10.07 -14.97 -4.77
CA LEU A 240 10.54 -13.78 -4.04
C LEU A 240 11.09 -14.09 -2.64
N GLU A 241 10.74 -15.21 -2.02
CA GLU A 241 11.36 -15.63 -0.76
C GLU A 241 12.84 -15.94 -0.98
N ASP A 242 13.16 -16.63 -2.08
CA ASP A 242 14.54 -16.92 -2.50
C ASP A 242 15.32 -15.63 -2.74
N VAL A 243 14.69 -14.66 -3.44
CA VAL A 243 15.29 -13.34 -3.66
C VAL A 243 15.62 -12.66 -2.33
N PHE A 244 14.66 -12.62 -1.40
CA PHE A 244 14.86 -11.98 -0.11
C PHE A 244 15.99 -12.65 0.66
N LEU A 245 15.98 -13.98 0.76
CA LEU A 245 17.02 -14.76 1.44
C LEU A 245 18.41 -14.53 0.82
N ALA A 246 18.50 -14.46 -0.52
CA ALA A 246 19.76 -14.20 -1.21
C ALA A 246 20.30 -12.79 -0.93
N LEU A 247 19.42 -11.80 -0.73
CA LEU A 247 19.79 -10.41 -0.48
C LEU A 247 20.13 -10.15 0.99
N THR A 248 19.40 -10.76 1.93
CA THR A 248 19.49 -10.43 3.36
C THR A 248 20.16 -11.51 4.20
N GLY A 249 20.37 -12.70 3.65
CA GLY A 249 20.93 -13.86 4.36
C GLY A 249 20.00 -14.47 5.41
N HIS A 250 18.73 -14.04 5.49
CA HIS A 250 17.74 -14.59 6.41
C HIS A 250 16.34 -14.67 5.78
N GLU A 251 15.51 -15.58 6.28
CA GLU A 251 14.12 -15.70 5.83
C GLU A 251 13.26 -14.54 6.33
N LEU A 252 12.21 -14.20 5.57
CA LEU A 252 11.19 -13.25 6.01
C LEU A 252 10.46 -13.83 7.23
N ARG A 253 10.80 -13.36 8.43
CA ARG A 253 10.15 -13.83 9.66
C ARG A 253 8.83 -13.09 9.88
N GLU A 254 7.72 -13.82 9.95
CA GLU A 254 6.53 -13.36 10.67
C GLU A 254 6.85 -13.46 12.17
N LYS A 255 7.06 -12.32 12.84
CA LYS A 255 6.99 -12.25 14.30
C LYS A 255 5.62 -11.69 14.68
#